data_AF-A0A9E4KGJ9-F1
#
_entry.id   AF-A0A9E4KGJ9-F1
#
_cell.length_a   1.000
_cell.length_b   1.000
_cell.length_c   1.000
_cell.angle_alpha   90.00
_cell.angle_beta   90.00
_cell.angle_gamma   90.00
#
_symmetry.space_group_name_H-M   'P 1'
#
loop_
_entity.id
_entity.type
_entity.pdbx_description
1 polymer ?
#
loop_
_entity_poly.entity_id
_entity_poly.type
_entity_poly.pdbx_seq_one_letter_code
_entity_poly.pdbx_strand_id
1 'polypeptide(L)'
;MPEGDDHEDWTIFSFDSGRDTYILRQFNSEGYVNTFVLDSGSVPPDRLVFVLEASENARGARATLTLTRTGADTFDEVFDLTFPGAADSITIRSKWTRATP
;
A
#
# COMPACT_ATOMS: atom_id res chain seq x y z
N MET A 1 -14.78 -6.40 -2.78
CA MET A 1 -15.79 -5.62 -2.03
C MET A 1 -17.10 -5.69 -2.81
N PRO A 2 -18.25 -5.82 -2.14
CA PRO A 2 -19.56 -5.61 -2.76
C PRO A 2 -19.61 -4.30 -3.54
N GLU A 3 -20.43 -4.26 -4.58
CA GLU A 3 -20.67 -3.02 -5.32
C GLU A 3 -21.30 -1.98 -4.38
N GLY A 4 -20.66 -0.84 -4.20
CA GLY A 4 -21.14 0.27 -3.37
C GLY A 4 -20.52 0.38 -1.97
N ASP A 5 -19.62 -0.52 -1.57
CA ASP A 5 -18.87 -0.37 -0.30
C ASP A 5 -17.66 0.54 -0.50
N ASP A 6 -17.58 1.59 0.31
CA ASP A 6 -16.42 2.48 0.38
C ASP A 6 -15.33 1.83 1.23
N HIS A 7 -14.14 1.69 0.65
CA HIS A 7 -12.95 1.28 1.38
C HIS A 7 -12.37 2.49 2.11
N GLU A 8 -12.27 2.38 3.43
CA GLU A 8 -11.65 3.40 4.28
C GLU A 8 -10.51 2.80 5.10
N ASP A 9 -9.37 3.49 5.11
CA ASP A 9 -8.22 3.15 5.93
C ASP A 9 -7.52 4.39 6.50
N TRP A 10 -6.79 4.16 7.59
CA TRP A 10 -5.77 5.09 8.06
C TRP A 10 -4.39 4.50 7.77
N THR A 11 -3.63 5.18 6.91
CA THR A 11 -2.26 4.81 6.58
C THR A 11 -1.25 5.74 7.24
N ILE A 12 -0.29 5.17 7.97
CA ILE A 12 0.84 5.88 8.57
C ILE A 12 2.12 5.51 7.83
N PHE A 13 2.77 6.50 7.23
CA PHE A 13 4.12 6.37 6.68
C PHE A 13 5.14 6.73 7.77
N SER A 14 6.14 5.88 7.95
CA SER A 14 7.14 6.04 9.01
C SER A 14 8.52 5.54 8.57
N PHE A 15 9.56 5.93 9.29
CA PHE A 15 10.91 5.44 9.10
C PHE A 15 11.34 4.63 10.32
N ASP A 16 11.71 3.37 10.10
CA ASP A 16 12.24 2.48 11.12
C ASP A 16 13.77 2.62 11.15
N SER A 17 14.27 3.40 12.10
CA SER A 17 15.71 3.65 12.25
C SER A 17 16.50 2.42 12.71
N GLY A 18 15.83 1.40 13.29
CA GLY A 18 16.48 0.16 13.67
C GLY A 18 16.79 -0.73 12.47
N ARG A 19 15.96 -0.61 11.41
CA ARG A 19 16.10 -1.35 10.15
C ARG A 19 16.58 -0.51 8.97
N ASP A 20 16.76 0.80 9.16
CA ASP A 20 17.14 1.75 8.12
C ASP A 20 16.21 1.68 6.88
N THR A 21 14.90 1.59 7.12
CA THR A 21 13.91 1.42 6.05
C THR A 21 12.60 2.15 6.36
N TYR A 22 11.80 2.40 5.33
CA TYR A 22 10.47 2.97 5.49
C TYR A 22 9.44 1.87 5.71
N ILE A 23 8.53 2.11 6.65
CA ILE A 23 7.44 1.23 7.02
C ILE A 23 6.13 1.97 6.85
N LEU A 24 5.15 1.25 6.30
CA LEU A 24 3.80 1.73 6.14
C LEU A 24 2.87 0.82 6.94
N ARG A 25 2.07 1.40 7.84
CA ARG A 25 1.07 0.66 8.60
C ARG A 25 -0.33 1.14 8.26
N GLN A 26 -1.20 0.22 7.86
CA GLN A 26 -2.59 0.49 7.49
C GLN A 26 -3.54 -0.10 8.52
N PHE A 27 -4.53 0.69 8.90
CA PHE A 27 -5.64 0.29 9.76
C PHE A 27 -6.92 0.45 8.95
N ASN A 28 -7.42 -0.66 8.43
CA ASN A 28 -8.54 -0.68 7.51
C ASN A 28 -9.85 -0.86 8.29
N SER A 29 -10.90 -0.15 7.87
CA SER A 29 -12.24 -0.22 8.49
C SER A 29 -12.83 -1.65 8.48
N GLU A 30 -12.41 -2.49 7.54
CA GLU A 30 -12.79 -3.90 7.44
C GLU A 30 -12.08 -4.80 8.49
N GLY A 31 -11.28 -4.20 9.38
CA GLY A 31 -10.63 -4.90 10.48
C GLY A 31 -9.24 -5.45 10.14
N TYR A 32 -8.67 -5.14 8.98
CA TYR A 32 -7.30 -5.54 8.64
C TYR A 32 -6.27 -4.55 9.19
N VAL A 33 -5.23 -5.07 9.83
CA VAL A 33 -4.03 -4.31 10.18
C VAL A 33 -2.87 -4.87 9.37
N ASN A 34 -2.31 -4.03 8.50
CA ASN A 34 -1.26 -4.42 7.58
C ASN A 34 0.02 -3.63 7.88
N THR A 35 1.15 -4.33 7.85
CA THR A 35 2.48 -3.73 7.91
C THR A 35 3.19 -4.02 6.60
N PHE A 36 3.62 -2.96 5.92
CA PHE A 36 4.41 -3.04 4.71
C PHE A 36 5.79 -2.46 4.95
N VAL A 37 6.78 -3.01 4.25
CA VAL A 37 8.15 -2.53 4.25
C VAL A 37 8.52 -2.05 2.85
N LEU A 38 9.29 -0.97 2.77
CA LEU A 38 9.83 -0.49 1.51
C LEU A 38 10.77 -1.55 0.93
N ASP A 39 10.53 -1.92 -0.33
CA ASP A 39 11.41 -2.77 -1.09
C ASP A 39 12.73 -2.02 -1.35
N SER A 40 13.83 -2.51 -0.77
CA SER A 40 15.19 -1.98 -1.01
C SER A 40 15.61 -2.00 -2.49
N GLY A 41 14.93 -2.79 -3.32
CA GLY A 41 15.09 -2.82 -4.77
C GLY A 41 14.20 -1.86 -5.54
N SER A 42 13.46 -0.95 -4.88
CA SER A 42 12.62 0.03 -5.55
C SER A 42 13.48 1.04 -6.35
N VAL A 43 13.69 0.73 -7.61
CA VAL A 43 14.28 1.59 -8.66
C VAL A 43 13.16 1.82 -9.67
N PRO A 44 12.90 3.03 -10.21
CA PRO A 44 13.60 4.34 -10.19
C PRO A 44 13.30 5.28 -8.99
N PRO A 45 14.01 6.44 -8.84
CA PRO A 45 13.86 7.37 -7.70
C PRO A 45 12.48 8.01 -7.53
N ASP A 46 11.63 7.98 -8.56
CA ASP A 46 10.25 8.46 -8.55
C ASP A 46 9.24 7.38 -8.17
N ARG A 47 9.69 6.17 -7.80
CA ARG A 47 8.84 5.03 -7.49
C ARG A 47 9.18 4.42 -6.13
N LEU A 48 8.19 4.32 -5.27
CA LEU A 48 8.26 3.57 -4.01
C LEU A 48 7.39 2.32 -4.14
N VAL A 49 7.93 1.18 -3.72
CA VAL A 49 7.19 -0.09 -3.68
C VAL A 49 7.24 -0.62 -2.26
N PHE A 50 6.08 -0.69 -1.61
CA PHE A 50 5.92 -1.25 -0.28
C PHE A 50 5.34 -2.66 -0.41
N VAL A 51 6.01 -3.64 0.20
CA VAL A 51 5.61 -5.06 0.17
C VAL A 51 5.05 -5.45 1.52
N LEU A 52 3.93 -6.18 1.52
CA LEU A 52 3.28 -6.65 2.74
C LEU A 52 4.24 -7.58 3.50
N GLU A 53 4.66 -7.14 4.67
CA GLU A 53 5.52 -7.90 5.59
C GLU A 53 4.67 -8.76 6.52
N ALA A 54 3.57 -8.19 7.04
CA ALA A 54 2.66 -8.88 7.95
C ALA A 54 1.23 -8.34 7.87
N SER A 55 0.25 -9.22 8.11
CA SER A 55 -1.14 -8.84 8.33
C SER A 55 -1.72 -9.64 9.50
N GLU A 56 -2.40 -8.95 10.42
CA GLU A 56 -2.99 -9.59 11.60
C GLU A 56 -4.19 -10.48 11.21
N ASN A 57 -5.02 -10.01 10.26
CA ASN A 57 -6.29 -10.61 9.89
C ASN A 57 -6.37 -11.11 8.43
N ALA A 58 -5.33 -10.92 7.61
CA ALA A 58 -5.20 -11.50 6.27
C ALA A 58 -3.96 -12.41 6.17
N ARG A 59 -3.87 -13.41 7.06
CA ARG A 59 -2.70 -14.28 7.16
C ARG A 59 -2.42 -15.01 5.85
N GLY A 60 -1.19 -14.89 5.36
CA GLY A 60 -0.73 -15.52 4.11
C GLY A 60 -1.10 -14.75 2.84
N ALA A 61 -1.78 -13.60 2.97
CA ALA A 61 -1.98 -12.70 1.84
C ALA A 61 -0.63 -12.15 1.37
N ARG A 62 -0.59 -11.80 0.09
CA ARG A 62 0.52 -11.04 -0.51
C ARG A 62 -0.06 -9.74 -1.02
N ALA A 63 0.60 -8.63 -0.73
CA ALA A 63 0.19 -7.35 -1.27
C ALA A 63 1.39 -6.45 -1.55
N THR A 64 1.21 -5.55 -2.51
CA THR A 64 2.14 -4.48 -2.81
C THR A 64 1.41 -3.17 -2.99
N LEU A 65 1.90 -2.10 -2.37
CA LEU A 65 1.49 -0.73 -2.63
C LEU A 65 2.61 -0.03 -3.39
N THR A 66 2.35 0.34 -4.64
CA THR A 66 3.27 1.14 -5.46
C THR A 66 2.80 2.58 -5.53
N LEU A 67 3.66 3.52 -5.17
CA LEU A 67 3.46 4.95 -5.38
C LEU A 67 4.46 5.44 -6.42
N THR A 68 3.98 6.05 -7.50
CA THR A 68 4.81 6.62 -8.56
C THR A 68 4.54 8.11 -8.66
N ARG A 69 5.56 8.94 -8.49
CA ARG A 69 5.47 10.37 -8.67
C ARG A 69 5.38 10.70 -10.15
N THR A 70 4.21 11.12 -10.62
CA THR A 70 3.96 11.44 -12.04
C THR A 70 4.01 12.93 -12.35
N GLY A 71 4.16 13.78 -11.32
CA GLY A 71 4.31 15.22 -11.47
C GLY A 71 4.89 15.87 -10.21
N ALA A 72 4.98 17.21 -10.21
CA ALA A 72 5.48 17.94 -9.05
C ALA A 72 4.65 17.66 -7.78
N ASP A 73 3.34 17.51 -7.97
CA ASP A 73 2.31 17.39 -6.92
C ASP A 73 1.30 16.28 -7.21
N THR A 74 1.72 15.27 -7.96
CA THR A 74 0.85 14.17 -8.40
C THR A 74 1.54 12.83 -8.20
N PHE A 75 0.78 11.88 -7.68
CA PHE A 75 1.18 10.49 -7.53
C PHE A 75 0.12 9.58 -8.15
N ASP A 76 0.57 8.53 -8.81
CA ASP A 76 -0.27 7.38 -9.15
C ASP A 76 -0.01 6.28 -8.13
N GLU A 77 -1.08 5.68 -7.63
CA GLU A 77 -1.06 4.56 -6.70
C GLU A 77 -1.55 3.29 -7.40
N VAL A 78 -0.87 2.18 -7.14
CA VAL A 78 -1.33 0.84 -7.50
C VAL A 78 -1.24 -0.05 -6.28
N PHE A 79 -2.37 -0.59 -5.84
CA PHE A 79 -2.43 -1.58 -4.78
C PHE A 79 -2.83 -2.94 -5.36
N ASP A 80 -1.92 -3.89 -5.27
CA ASP A 80 -2.15 -5.27 -5.70
C ASP A 80 -2.27 -6.16 -4.46
N LEU A 81 -3.31 -7.00 -4.39
CA LEU A 81 -3.58 -7.90 -3.29
C LEU A 81 -3.98 -9.28 -3.80
N THR A 82 -3.33 -10.31 -3.28
CA THR A 82 -3.70 -11.71 -3.49
C THR A 82 -3.96 -12.37 -2.14
N PHE A 83 -5.18 -12.84 -1.92
CA PHE A 83 -5.50 -13.64 -0.75
C PHE A 83 -4.91 -15.06 -0.86
N PRO A 84 -4.64 -15.73 0.26
CA PRO A 84 -4.18 -17.12 0.25
C PRO A 84 -5.18 -18.02 -0.48
N GLY A 85 -4.70 -18.82 -1.43
CA GLY A 85 -5.53 -19.77 -2.19
C GLY A 85 -6.41 -19.14 -3.27
N ALA A 86 -6.40 -17.81 -3.44
CA ALA A 86 -7.05 -17.16 -4.57
C ALA A 86 -6.28 -17.45 -5.86
N ALA A 87 -7.01 -17.70 -6.95
CA ALA A 87 -6.43 -17.86 -8.29
C ALA A 87 -6.01 -16.51 -8.89
N ASP A 88 -6.76 -15.45 -8.56
CA ASP A 88 -6.61 -14.12 -9.11
C ASP A 88 -6.20 -13.09 -8.05
N SER A 89 -5.58 -12.00 -8.52
CA SER A 89 -5.26 -10.83 -7.71
C SER A 89 -6.31 -9.73 -7.90
N ILE A 90 -6.48 -8.92 -6.87
CA ILE A 90 -7.21 -7.65 -6.93
C ILE A 90 -6.17 -6.55 -7.20
N THR A 91 -6.47 -5.67 -8.16
CA THR A 91 -5.67 -4.46 -8.43
C THR A 91 -6.56 -3.24 -8.29
N ILE A 92 -6.16 -2.33 -7.40
CA ILE A 92 -6.79 -1.01 -7.22
C ILE A 92 -5.82 0.04 -7.75
N ARG A 93 -6.35 1.04 -8.46
CA ARG A 93 -5.57 2.15 -9.01
C ARG A 93 -6.17 3.48 -8.59
N SER A 94 -5.34 4.34 -8.02
CA SER A 94 -5.75 5.66 -7.54
C SER A 94 -4.81 6.71 -8.10
N LYS A 95 -5.27 7.96 -8.15
CA LYS A 95 -4.44 9.12 -8.51
C LYS A 95 -4.61 10.20 -7.45
N TRP A 96 -3.50 10.61 -6.86
CA TRP A 96 -3.46 11.63 -5.83
C TRP A 96 -2.91 12.91 -6.45
N THR A 97 -3.65 14.00 -6.29
CA THR A 97 -3.18 15.35 -6.64
C THR A 97 -3.25 16.20 -5.39
N ARG A 98 -2.22 17.02 -5.14
CA ARG A 98 -2.23 17.98 -4.03
C ARG A 98 -3.53 18.78 -4.07
N ALA A 99 -4.32 18.71 -3.00
CA ALA A 99 -5.44 19.60 -2.83
C ALA A 99 -4.93 21.03 -2.64
N THR A 100 -5.51 21.98 -3.38
CA THR A 100 -5.29 23.40 -3.10
C THR A 100 -5.91 23.73 -1.74
N PRO A 101 -5.25 24.60 -0.93
CA PRO A 101 -5.82 25.08 0.33
C PRO A 101 -7.20 25.71 0.18
#